data_AF-A0A936JC70-F1
#
_entry.id   AF-A0A936JC70-F1
#
_cell.length_a   1.000
_cell.length_b   1.000
_cell.length_c   1.000
_cell.angle_alpha   90.00
_cell.angle_beta   90.00
_cell.angle_gamma   90.00
#
_symmetry.space_group_name_H-M   'P 1'
#
loop_
_entity.id
_entity.type
_entity.pdbx_description
1 polymer ?
#
loop_
_entity_poly.entity_id
_entity_poly.type
_entity_poly.pdbx_seq_one_letter_code
_entity_poly.pdbx_strand_id
1 'polypeptide(L)' 'MRFGYKKHTITDEQGMILGLVTTKASVNEISNLEEVLESTDLPAGTRVSGDKGYQSEKMQPY' A
#
# COMPACT_ATOMS: atom_id res chain seq x y z
N MET A 1 -16.14 -12.29 15.62
CA MET A 1 -15.32 -11.16 15.14
C MET A 1 -13.99 -11.73 14.65
N ARG A 2 -13.66 -11.56 13.38
CA ARG A 2 -12.37 -12.03 12.83
C ARG A 2 -11.37 -10.89 12.98
N PHE A 3 -10.61 -10.91 14.07
CA PHE A 3 -9.50 -9.97 14.25
C PHE A 3 -8.35 -10.48 13.39
N GLY A 4 -8.11 -9.80 12.27
CA GLY A 4 -6.99 -10.08 11.39
C GLY A 4 -6.05 -8.88 11.32
N TYR A 5 -4.84 -9.10 10.85
CA TYR A 5 -3.92 -8.06 10.45
C TYR A 5 -3.68 -8.19 8.94
N LYS A 6 -3.52 -7.07 8.27
CA LYS A 6 -3.12 -7.01 6.86
C LYS A 6 -1.69 -6.50 6.79
N LYS A 7 -0.94 -7.04 5.84
CA LYS A 7 0.45 -6.69 5.61
C LYS A 7 0.56 -6.02 4.24
N HIS A 8 1.09 -4.81 4.23
CA HIS A 8 1.35 -4.02 3.04
C HIS A 8 2.85 -3.97 2.84
N THR A 9 3.34 -4.42 1.69
CA THR A 9 4.77 -4.49 1.39
C THR A 9 5.07 -3.79 0.09
N ILE A 10 6.11 -2.97 0.08
CA ILE A 10 6.74 -2.49 -1.14
C ILE A 10 7.95 -3.38 -1.40
N THR A 11 8.06 -3.87 -2.62
CA THR A 11 9.23 -4.64 -3.06
C THR A 11 9.87 -3.99 -4.28
N ASP A 12 11.16 -4.27 -4.46
CA ASP A 12 11.79 -4.06 -5.77
C ASP A 12 11.34 -5.12 -6.78
N GLU A 13 11.85 -5.02 -8.01
CA GLU A 13 11.55 -5.97 -9.09
C GLU A 13 12.09 -7.39 -8.85
N GLN A 14 13.03 -7.55 -7.91
CA GLN A 14 13.62 -8.84 -7.51
C GLN A 14 12.93 -9.44 -6.28
N GLY A 15 11.94 -8.75 -5.70
CA GLY A 15 11.20 -9.19 -4.52
C GLY A 15 11.85 -8.81 -3.18
N MET A 16 12.86 -7.94 -3.16
CA MET A 16 13.41 -7.39 -1.93
C MET A 16 12.41 -6.43 -1.29
N ILE A 17 12.09 -6.65 -0.02
CA ILE A 17 11.17 -5.79 0.73
C ILE A 17 11.88 -4.47 1.07
N LEU A 18 11.36 -3.38 0.50
CA LEU A 18 11.84 -2.01 0.75
C LEU A 18 11.09 -1.37 1.92
N GLY A 19 9.81 -1.73 2.12
CA GLY A 19 8.95 -1.17 3.16
C GLY A 19 7.84 -2.13 3.58
N LEU A 20 7.40 -2.00 4.83
CA LEU A 20 6.43 -2.89 5.46
C LEU A 20 5.53 -2.12 6.43
N VAL A 21 4.23 -2.11 6.15
CA VAL A 21 3.21 -1.55 7.04
C VAL A 21 2.23 -2.64 7.43
N THR A 22 1.89 -2.73 8.72
CA THR A 22 0.92 -3.70 9.24
C THR A 22 -0.27 -2.95 9.82
N THR A 23 -1.46 -3.18 9.25
CA THR A 23 -2.69 -2.54 9.71
C THR A 23 -3.66 -3.58 10.25
N LYS A 24 -4.62 -3.13 11.07
CA LYS A 24 -5.74 -3.98 11.48
C LYS A 24 -6.58 -4.30 10.24
N ALA A 25 -7.09 -5.52 10.14
CA ALA A 25 -7.88 -5.95 8.97
C ALA A 25 -9.18 -5.16 8.76
N SER A 26 -9.61 -4.39 9.77
CA SER A 26 -10.76 -3.47 9.68
C SER A 26 -10.45 -2.14 8.97
N VAL A 27 -9.18 -1.85 8.68
CA VAL A 27 -8.75 -0.60 8.03
C VAL A 27 -8.85 -0.76 6.50
N ASN A 28 -9.38 0.27 5.83
CA ASN A 28 -9.49 0.29 4.37
C ASN A 28 -8.08 0.48 3.74
N GLU A 29 -7.81 -0.24 2.65
CA GLU A 29 -6.50 -0.30 1.98
C GLU A 29 -6.12 1.01 1.29
N ILE A 30 -7.10 1.71 0.71
CA ILE A 30 -6.88 2.98 -0.02
C ILE A 30 -6.33 4.08 0.89
N SER A 31 -6.72 4.07 2.17
CA SER A 31 -6.28 5.05 3.17
C SER A 31 -4.80 4.91 3.59
N ASN A 32 -4.12 3.81 3.24
CA ASN A 32 -2.76 3.55 3.72
C ASN A 32 -1.71 3.61 2.60
N LEU A 33 -2.06 3.97 1.36
CA LEU A 33 -1.07 4.04 0.27
C LEU A 33 0.04 5.05 0.58
N GLU A 34 -0.32 6.24 1.09
CA GLU A 34 0.65 7.27 1.48
C GLU A 34 1.59 6.74 2.57
N GLU A 35 1.04 6.16 3.64
CA GLU A 35 1.83 5.57 4.73
C GLU A 35 2.77 4.45 4.25
N VAL A 36 2.32 3.65 3.27
CA VAL A 36 3.12 2.59 2.66
C VAL A 36 4.25 3.18 1.82
N LEU A 37 4.01 4.23 1.04
CA LEU A 37 5.04 4.91 0.24
C LEU A 37 6.05 5.67 1.11
N GLU A 38 5.58 6.36 2.16
CA GLU A 38 6.43 7.03 3.15
C GLU A 38 7.29 6.06 3.97
N SER A 39 6.88 4.78 4.06
CA SER A 39 7.71 3.75 4.71
C SER A 39 8.98 3.39 3.92
N THR A 40 9.19 4.00 2.75
CA THR A 40 10.31 3.74 1.85
C THR A 40 10.93 5.02 1.32
N ASP A 41 12.26 5.03 1.18
CA ASP A 41 13.00 6.13 0.54
C ASP A 41 12.97 6.01 -0.99
N LEU A 42 11.77 6.07 -1.59
CA LEU A 42 11.61 6.07 -3.04
C LEU A 42 11.86 7.47 -3.62
N PRO A 43 12.68 7.61 -4.67
CA PRO A 43 12.85 8.89 -5.36
C PRO A 43 11.51 9.42 -5.90
N ALA A 44 11.32 10.74 -5.80
CA ALA A 44 10.14 11.38 -6.36
C ALA A 44 10.02 11.10 -7.87
N GLY A 45 8.82 10.74 -8.32
CA GLY A 45 8.56 10.36 -9.72
C GLY A 45 8.80 8.87 -10.02
N THR A 46 9.17 8.06 -9.03
CA THR A 46 9.25 6.60 -9.19
C THR A 46 7.86 6.03 -9.52
N ARG A 47 7.79 5.24 -10.60
CA ARG A 47 6.57 4.54 -10.97
C ARG A 47 6.45 3.27 -10.13
N VAL A 48 5.38 3.18 -9.34
CA VAL A 48 5.04 1.99 -8.57
C VAL A 48 3.87 1.24 -9.21
N SER A 49 3.93 -0.08 -9.19
CA SER A 49 2.82 -0.95 -9.60
C SER A 49 2.13 -1.46 -8.33
N GLY A 50 0.84 -1.20 -8.19
CA GLY A 50 0.06 -1.61 -7.02
C GLY A 50 -1.14 -2.47 -7.41
N ASP A 51 -1.70 -3.17 -6.42
CA ASP A 51 -2.98 -3.86 -6.58
C ASP A 51 -4.12 -2.85 -6.83
N LYS A 52 -5.23 -3.30 -7.43
CA LYS A 52 -6.42 -2.47 -7.70
C LYS A 52 -6.94 -1.77 -6.43
N GLY A 53 -6.76 -2.40 -5.26
CA GLY A 53 -7.09 -1.80 -3.95
C GLY A 53 -6.26 -0.58 -3.55
N TYR A 54 -5.14 -0.30 -4.23
CA TYR A 54 -4.29 0.89 -4.03
C TYR A 54 -4.47 1.94 -5.13
N GLN A 55 -5.41 1.79 -6.04
CA GLN A 55 -5.65 2.80 -7.07
C GLN A 55 -6.19 4.08 -6.42
N SER A 56 -5.37 5.13 -6.33
CA SER A 56 -5.77 6.44 -5.84
C SER A 56 -6.42 7.29 -6.93
N GLU A 57 -7.70 7.04 -7.17
CA GLU A 57 -8.67 8.14 -7.28
C GLU A 57 -9.68 7.89 -6.15
N LYS A 58 -10.16 8.92 -5.45
CA LYS A 58 -11.38 8.74 -4.66
C LYS A 58 -12.50 8.34 -5.63
N MET A 59 -12.70 7.04 -5.82
CA MET A 59 -13.94 6.36 -6.22
C MET A 59 -14.84 7.23 -7.13
N GLN A 60 -14.59 7.31 -8.44
CA GLN A 60 -15.57 7.94 -9.35
C GLN A 60 -16.75 6.97 -9.56
N PRO A 61 -17.99 7.33 -9.17
CA PRO A 61 -19.17 6.60 -9.58
C PRO A 61 -19.49 6.97 -11.03
N TYR A 62 -19.74 5.96 -11.86
CA TYR A 62 -20.70 6.09 -12.95
C TYR A 62 -21.93 5.28 -12.56
#